data_AF-A0A9X8T199-F1
#
_entry.id   AF-A0A9X8T199-F1
#
_cell.length_a   1.000
_cell.length_b   1.000
_cell.length_c   1.000
_cell.angle_alpha   90.00
_cell.angle_beta   90.00
_cell.angle_gamma   90.00
#
_symmetry.space_group_name_H-M   'P 1'
#
loop_
_entity.id
_entity.type
_entity.pdbx_description
1 polymer ?
#
loop_
_entity_poly.entity_id
_entity_poly.type
_entity_poly.pdbx_seq_one_letter_code
_entity_poly.pdbx_strand_id
1 'polypeptide(L)'
;MKINVTSFEMEKAIVNGKIEMPYSNSQRVWVAEIVGTHPVYKLNRQFIDADEDTNGVKTWEIAEGKVYCICPSTKYKEQYFVKLEKGTINELTKKEVEEMFN
;
A
#
# COMPACT_ATOMS: atom_id res chain seq x y z
N MET A 1 17.55 1.55 -1.56
CA MET A 1 16.30 1.07 -0.93
C MET A 1 16.44 -0.43 -0.71
N LYS A 2 16.01 -0.95 0.44
CA LYS A 2 15.83 -2.40 0.66
C LYS A 2 14.34 -2.74 0.66
N ILE A 3 13.98 -3.92 0.17
CA ILE A 3 12.59 -4.39 0.14
C ILE A 3 12.53 -5.65 0.99
N ASN A 4 11.67 -5.64 2.01
CA ASN A 4 11.43 -6.72 2.96
C ASN A 4 9.93 -6.99 3.02
N VAL A 5 9.41 -7.61 1.96
CA VAL A 5 8.02 -8.01 1.82
C VAL A 5 7.99 -9.52 1.62
N THR A 6 6.92 -10.16 2.03
CA THR A 6 6.78 -11.64 2.01
C THR A 6 5.59 -12.11 1.18
N SER A 7 4.58 -11.25 0.99
CA SER A 7 3.46 -11.54 0.12
C SER A 7 3.85 -11.39 -1.34
N PHE A 8 3.48 -12.40 -2.14
CA PHE A 8 3.71 -12.42 -3.60
C PHE A 8 3.19 -11.17 -4.32
N GLU A 9 2.03 -10.65 -3.89
CA GLU A 9 1.47 -9.41 -4.45
C GLU A 9 2.37 -8.20 -4.16
N MET A 10 2.96 -8.10 -2.97
CA MET A 10 3.85 -7.00 -2.60
C MET A 10 5.23 -7.13 -3.24
N GLU A 11 5.75 -8.34 -3.41
CA GLU A 11 6.99 -8.58 -4.17
C GLU A 11 6.89 -8.05 -5.60
N LYS A 12 5.71 -8.15 -6.22
CA LYS A 12 5.45 -7.63 -7.56
C LYS A 12 5.11 -6.14 -7.57
N ALA A 13 4.33 -5.68 -6.60
CA ALA A 13 3.86 -4.30 -6.58
C ALA A 13 4.96 -3.31 -6.18
N ILE A 14 5.95 -3.72 -5.38
CA ILE A 14 7.02 -2.82 -4.94
C ILE A 14 8.19 -2.86 -5.92
N VAL A 15 8.26 -1.88 -6.83
CA VAL A 15 9.27 -1.79 -7.88
C VAL A 15 10.09 -0.53 -7.70
N ASN A 16 11.41 -0.66 -7.60
CA ASN A 16 12.35 0.46 -7.42
C ASN A 16 12.00 1.42 -6.28
N GLY A 17 11.24 0.96 -5.27
CA GLY A 17 10.81 1.79 -4.15
C GLY A 17 9.49 2.53 -4.32
N LYS A 18 8.78 2.28 -5.41
CA LYS A 18 7.43 2.77 -5.69
C LYS A 18 6.44 1.62 -5.59
N ILE A 19 5.16 1.96 -5.53
CA ILE A 19 4.06 1.00 -5.69
C ILE A 19 3.64 1.07 -7.15
N GLU A 20 3.78 -0.01 -7.90
CA GLU A 20 3.34 -0.14 -9.30
C GLU A 20 2.28 -1.24 -9.38
N MET A 21 1.08 -0.91 -9.85
CA MET A 21 -0.01 -1.89 -9.95
C MET A 21 -0.67 -1.84 -11.32
N PRO A 22 -0.70 -2.97 -12.06
CA PRO A 22 -1.51 -3.08 -13.26
C PRO A 22 -2.99 -3.08 -12.88
N TYR A 23 -3.81 -2.41 -13.67
CA TYR A 23 -5.25 -2.32 -13.43
C TYR A 23 -6.05 -2.46 -14.72
N SER A 24 -7.33 -2.78 -14.56
CA SER A 24 -8.30 -2.80 -15.64
C SER A 24 -9.67 -2.38 -15.11
N ASN A 25 -10.65 -2.23 -16.00
CA ASN A 25 -12.02 -1.91 -15.59
C ASN A 25 -12.64 -2.98 -14.66
N SER A 26 -12.24 -4.25 -14.80
CA SER A 26 -12.71 -5.36 -13.98
C SER A 26 -11.86 -5.61 -12.72
N GLN A 27 -10.62 -5.09 -12.70
CA GLN A 27 -9.69 -5.16 -11.57
C GLN A 27 -9.14 -3.77 -11.30
N ARG A 28 -9.86 -3.00 -10.49
CA ARG A 28 -9.38 -1.70 -10.03
C ARG A 28 -8.39 -1.90 -8.90
N VAL A 29 -7.55 -0.90 -8.73
CA VAL A 29 -6.50 -0.86 -7.71
C VAL A 29 -6.57 0.48 -6.98
N TRP A 30 -6.12 0.50 -5.73
CA TRP A 30 -6.03 1.73 -4.95
C TRP A 30 -4.96 1.62 -3.87
N VAL A 31 -4.44 2.78 -3.48
CA VAL A 31 -3.54 2.97 -2.35
C VAL A 31 -4.15 4.00 -1.42
N ALA A 32 -4.01 3.79 -0.11
CA ALA A 32 -4.37 4.77 0.90
C ALA A 32 -3.26 4.90 1.93
N GLU A 33 -2.98 6.12 2.37
CA GLU A 33 -2.15 6.36 3.55
C GLU A 33 -2.96 6.05 4.82
N ILE A 34 -2.33 5.40 5.79
CA ILE A 34 -2.90 5.24 7.13
C ILE A 34 -2.45 6.43 7.98
N VAL A 35 -3.42 7.28 8.36
CA VAL A 35 -3.17 8.54 9.08
C VAL A 35 -3.60 8.49 10.55
N GLY A 36 -4.08 7.34 11.03
CA GLY A 36 -4.58 7.16 12.39
C GLY A 36 -5.53 5.99 12.53
N THR A 37 -6.26 5.95 13.65
CA THR A 37 -7.32 4.98 13.90
C THR A 37 -8.70 5.54 13.56
N HIS A 38 -9.63 4.65 13.25
CA HIS A 38 -11.05 4.98 13.03
C HIS A 38 -11.91 4.14 13.97
N PRO A 39 -12.90 4.71 14.69
CA PRO A 39 -13.66 3.98 15.73
C PRO A 39 -14.35 2.71 15.21
N VAL A 40 -14.91 2.77 13.99
CA VAL A 40 -15.56 1.64 13.33
C VAL A 40 -14.58 0.76 12.54
N TYR A 41 -13.80 1.35 11.63
CA TYR A 41 -12.97 0.61 10.66
C TYR A 41 -11.55 0.27 11.14
N LYS A 42 -11.24 0.61 12.40
CA LYS A 42 -9.95 0.45 13.09
C LYS A 42 -8.81 1.30 12.54
N LEU A 43 -8.69 1.42 11.22
CA LEU A 43 -7.69 2.25 10.55
C LEU A 43 -8.35 3.38 9.76
N ASN A 44 -7.86 4.59 9.95
CA ASN A 44 -8.24 5.75 9.16
C ASN A 44 -7.41 5.78 7.86
N ARG A 45 -8.10 5.61 6.73
CA ARG A 45 -7.50 5.55 5.39
C ARG A 45 -7.75 6.85 4.65
N GLN A 46 -6.67 7.51 4.22
CA GLN A 46 -6.72 8.60 3.27
C GLN A 46 -6.31 8.08 1.90
N PHE A 47 -7.28 7.89 1.01
CA PHE A 47 -7.00 7.44 -0.36
C PHE A 47 -6.20 8.50 -1.11
N ILE A 48 -5.17 8.05 -1.83
CA ILE A 48 -4.28 8.91 -2.60
C ILE A 48 -4.40 8.58 -4.08
N ASP A 49 -4.37 9.61 -4.90
CA ASP A 49 -4.31 9.47 -6.35
C ASP A 49 -2.94 8.92 -6.77
N ALA A 50 -2.90 8.26 -7.92
CA ALA A 50 -1.65 7.80 -8.50
C ALA A 50 -0.85 8.99 -9.01
N ASP A 51 0.46 8.97 -8.78
CA ASP A 51 1.38 9.97 -9.32
C ASP A 51 1.51 9.81 -10.85
N GLU A 52 1.41 8.57 -11.33
CA GLU A 52 1.38 8.25 -12.77
C GLU A 52 0.30 7.20 -13.07
N ASP A 53 -0.35 7.34 -14.24
CA ASP A 53 -1.32 6.38 -14.78
C ASP A 53 -1.07 6.24 -16.28
N THR A 54 -0.26 5.24 -16.66
CA THR A 54 0.14 5.04 -18.05
C THR A 54 0.12 3.55 -18.41
N ASN A 55 -0.29 3.23 -19.63
CA ASN A 55 -0.31 1.85 -20.16
C ASN A 55 -1.03 0.82 -19.27
N GLY A 56 -2.06 1.24 -18.53
CA GLY A 56 -2.82 0.37 -17.63
C GLY A 56 -2.07 0.02 -16.35
N VAL A 57 -1.04 0.79 -15.99
CA VAL A 57 -0.31 0.69 -14.72
C VAL A 57 -0.43 2.02 -14.00
N LYS A 58 -0.75 1.95 -12.71
CA LYS A 58 -0.71 3.09 -11.80
C LYS A 58 0.52 3.00 -10.91
N THR A 59 1.14 4.15 -10.66
CA THR A 59 2.35 4.28 -9.84
C THR A 59 2.11 5.25 -8.69
N TRP A 60 2.60 4.90 -7.50
CA TRP A 60 2.61 5.77 -6.32
C TRP A 60 3.99 5.84 -5.69
N GLU A 61 4.40 7.03 -5.29
CA GLU A 61 5.59 7.26 -4.47
C GLU A 61 5.36 6.85 -3.01
N ILE A 62 6.40 6.31 -2.38
CA ILE A 62 6.40 5.90 -0.98
C ILE A 62 7.26 6.89 -0.19
N ALA A 63 6.66 7.59 0.77
CA ALA A 63 7.39 8.50 1.65
C ALA A 63 7.84 7.81 2.95
N GLU A 64 9.03 8.21 3.41
CA GLU A 64 9.64 7.73 4.65
C GLU A 64 8.77 8.05 5.87
N GLY A 65 8.63 7.08 6.77
CA GLY A 65 7.84 7.18 8.00
C GLY A 65 6.32 6.98 7.81
N LYS A 66 5.83 6.88 6.57
CA LYS A 66 4.42 6.67 6.28
C LYS A 66 4.06 5.20 6.14
N VAL A 67 2.80 4.88 6.44
CA VAL A 67 2.21 3.55 6.28
C VAL A 67 1.16 3.60 5.17
N TYR A 68 1.23 2.69 4.23
CA TYR A 68 0.30 2.58 3.10
C TYR A 68 -0.48 1.28 3.15
N CYS A 69 -1.77 1.36 2.88
CA CYS A 69 -2.68 0.25 2.65
C CYS A 69 -2.89 0.11 1.13
N ILE A 70 -2.53 -1.04 0.58
CA ILE A 70 -2.50 -1.32 -0.85
C ILE A 70 -3.55 -2.38 -1.17
N CYS A 71 -4.39 -2.11 -2.17
CA CYS A 71 -5.32 -3.09 -2.72
C CYS A 71 -4.99 -3.35 -4.20
N PRO A 72 -4.32 -4.47 -4.51
CA PRO A 72 -3.94 -4.83 -5.87
C PRO A 72 -5.10 -5.38 -6.71
N SER A 73 -6.25 -5.63 -6.08
CA SER A 73 -7.46 -6.03 -6.78
C SER A 73 -8.72 -5.78 -5.96
N THR A 74 -9.58 -4.86 -6.41
CA THR A 74 -10.92 -4.66 -5.82
C THR A 74 -11.84 -5.87 -6.00
N LYS A 75 -11.49 -6.82 -6.88
CA LYS A 75 -12.24 -8.07 -7.07
C LYS A 75 -12.04 -9.03 -5.91
N TYR A 76 -10.78 -9.23 -5.50
CA TYR A 76 -10.41 -10.13 -4.39
C TYR A 76 -10.41 -9.42 -3.03
N LYS A 77 -10.34 -8.08 -3.02
CA LYS A 77 -10.43 -7.22 -1.82
C LYS A 77 -9.36 -7.48 -0.77
N GLU A 78 -8.29 -8.17 -1.15
CA GLU A 78 -7.10 -8.35 -0.32
C GLU A 78 -6.40 -7.00 -0.13
N GLN A 79 -5.89 -6.79 1.08
CA GLN A 79 -5.24 -5.57 1.49
C GLN A 79 -3.91 -5.92 2.14
N TYR A 80 -2.88 -5.19 1.73
CA TYR A 80 -1.53 -5.32 2.23
C TYR A 80 -1.09 -3.99 2.82
N PHE A 81 -0.19 -4.04 3.80
CA PHE A 81 0.31 -2.84 4.44
C PHE A 81 1.82 -2.78 4.28
N VAL A 82 2.34 -1.62 3.90
CA VAL A 82 3.77 -1.39 3.79
C VAL A 82 4.17 -0.10 4.48
N LYS A 83 5.37 -0.07 5.05
CA LYS A 83 5.98 1.11 5.65
C LYS A 83 7.40 1.26 5.14
N LEU A 84 7.76 2.45 4.69
CA LEU A 84 9.14 2.80 4.42
C LEU A 84 9.78 3.34 5.71
N GLU A 85 10.75 2.60 6.24
CA GLU A 85 11.49 2.97 7.45
C GLU A 85 12.99 2.71 7.27
N LYS A 86 13.79 3.75 7.51
CA LYS A 86 15.26 3.78 7.38
C LYS A 86 15.70 3.26 6.01
N GLY A 87 15.00 3.67 4.94
CA GLY A 87 15.30 3.24 3.57
C GLY A 87 14.97 1.76 3.27
N THR A 88 14.19 1.11 4.14
CA THR A 88 13.69 -0.27 3.97
C THR A 88 12.17 -0.26 3.92
N ILE A 89 11.59 -0.81 2.85
CA ILE A 89 10.14 -1.04 2.74
C ILE A 89 9.84 -2.37 3.43
N ASN A 90 9.10 -2.32 4.53
CA ASN A 90 8.67 -3.50 5.26
C ASN A 90 7.18 -3.74 5.04
N GLU A 91 6.81 -4.99 4.78
CA GLU A 91 5.43 -5.42 4.86
C GLU A 91 5.01 -5.56 6.32
N LEU A 92 3.78 -5.15 6.63
CA LEU A 92 3.19 -5.20 7.95
C LEU A 92 1.89 -5.98 7.92
N THR A 93 1.60 -6.65 9.03
CA THR A 93 0.28 -7.19 9.29
C THR A 93 -0.67 -6.06 9.71
N LYS A 94 -1.97 -6.26 9.49
CA LYS A 94 -3.00 -5.32 9.94
C LYS A 94 -2.91 -5.04 11.45
N LYS A 95 -2.58 -6.06 12.26
CA LYS A 95 -2.46 -5.93 13.71
C LYS A 95 -1.31 -5.01 14.10
N GLU A 96 -0.14 -5.17 13.49
CA GLU A 96 1.01 -4.27 13.73
C GLU A 96 0.66 -2.83 13.38
N VAL A 97 -0.05 -2.61 12.26
CA VAL A 97 -0.51 -1.26 11.90
C VAL A 97 -1.50 -0.70 12.92
N GLU A 98 -2.45 -1.50 13.42
CA GLU A 98 -3.36 -1.05 14.47
C GLU A 98 -2.63 -0.68 15.77
N GLU A 99 -1.62 -1.47 16.17
CA GLU A 99 -0.78 -1.21 17.35
C GLU A 99 0.08 0.05 17.21
N MET A 100 0.45 0.45 15.99
CA MET A 100 1.23 1.67 15.74
C MET A 100 0.44 2.97 15.93
N PHE A 101 -0.90 2.94 15.82
CA PHE A 101 -1.75 4.14 15.84
C PHE A 101 -2.74 4.16 17.02
N ASN A 102 -2.68 3.18 17.91
CA ASN A 102 -3.52 3.06 19.11
C ASN A 102 -2.77 3.49 20.37
#